data_AF-A0A452YP86-F1
#
_entry.id   AF-A0A452YP86-F1
#
_cell.length_a   1.000
_cell.length_b   1.000
_cell.length_c   1.000
_cell.angle_alpha   90.00
_cell.angle_beta   90.00
_cell.angle_gamma   90.00
#
_symmetry.space_group_name_H-M   'P 1'
#
loop_
_entity.id
_entity.type
_entity.pdbx_description
1 polymer ?
#
loop_
_entity_poly.entity_id
_entity_poly.type
_entity_poly.pdbx_seq_one_letter_code
_entity_poly.pdbx_strand_id
1 'polypeptide(L)' 'DALKRGGGAEVPSWVQLLTILLSFGTSALGIAYGTLSASWDPEKEGSLLGVDEARTNWPELWKEEIDKDNK' A
#
# COMPACT_ATOMS: atom_id res chain seq x y z
N ASP A 1 -17.52 8.55 -41.71
CA ASP A 1 -16.05 8.49 -41.88
C ASP A 1 -15.33 9.41 -40.88
N ALA A 2 -15.59 9.25 -39.57
CA ALA A 2 -15.01 10.10 -38.51
C ALA A 2 -13.97 9.36 -37.64
N LEU A 3 -13.74 8.06 -37.89
CA LEU A 3 -12.78 7.24 -37.17
C LEU A 3 -11.36 7.26 -37.78
N LYS A 4 -11.16 7.95 -38.91
CA LYS A 4 -9.85 8.10 -39.58
C LYS A 4 -9.04 9.30 -39.05
N ARG A 5 -9.00 9.50 -37.74
CA ARG A 5 -8.03 10.41 -37.09
C ARG A 5 -7.19 9.68 -36.04
N GLY A 6 -6.84 8.43 -36.30
CA GLY A 6 -6.00 7.62 -35.42
C GLY A 6 -4.51 7.88 -35.61
N GLY A 7 -4.06 9.11 -35.33
CA GLY A 7 -2.64 9.44 -35.17
C GLY A 7 -2.14 9.28 -33.74
N GLY A 8 -2.88 8.54 -32.90
CA GLY A 8 -2.49 8.25 -31.52
C GLY A 8 -1.67 6.97 -31.48
N ALA A 9 -0.54 6.98 -30.78
CA ALA A 9 0.27 5.78 -30.57
C ALA A 9 -0.61 4.63 -30.05
N GLU A 10 -0.53 3.45 -30.68
CA GLU A 10 -1.18 2.25 -30.17
C GLU A 10 -0.57 1.90 -28.82
N VAL A 11 -1.35 2.09 -27.74
CA VAL A 11 -0.91 1.75 -26.38
C VAL A 11 -1.12 0.25 -26.16
N PRO A 12 -0.08 -0.52 -25.82
CA PRO A 12 -0.22 -1.95 -25.55
C PRO A 12 -1.12 -2.24 -24.34
N SER A 13 -1.92 -3.31 -24.39
CA SER A 13 -2.87 -3.68 -23.32
C SER A 13 -2.25 -3.88 -21.92
N TRP A 14 -0.97 -4.26 -21.86
CA TRP A 14 -0.26 -4.43 -20.58
C TRP A 14 -0.07 -3.10 -19.83
N VAL A 15 -0.08 -1.97 -20.55
CA VAL A 15 0.02 -0.63 -19.95
C VAL A 15 -1.22 -0.34 -19.12
N GLN A 16 -2.42 -0.65 -19.61
CA GLN A 16 -3.65 -0.47 -18.83
C GLN A 16 -3.67 -1.39 -17.60
N LEU A 17 -3.20 -2.63 -17.74
CA LEU A 17 -3.07 -3.55 -16.61
C LEU A 17 -2.15 -2.98 -15.52
N LEU A 18 -0.98 -2.47 -15.91
CA LEU A 18 -0.05 -1.83 -14.98
C LEU A 18 -0.63 -0.57 -14.34
N THR A 19 -1.32 0.28 -15.10
CA THR A 19 -1.96 1.48 -14.55
C THR A 19 -2.95 1.11 -13.45
N ILE A 20 -3.76 0.08 -13.67
CA ILE A 20 -4.70 -0.43 -12.67
C ILE A 20 -3.93 -0.98 -11.47
N LEU A 21 -2.98 -1.90 -11.69
CA LEU A 21 -2.21 -2.52 -10.62
C LEU A 21 -1.47 -1.47 -9.76
N LEU A 22 -0.85 -0.48 -10.37
CA LEU A 22 -0.14 0.57 -9.65
C LEU A 22 -1.10 1.50 -8.91
N SER A 23 -2.23 1.88 -9.51
CA SER A 23 -3.20 2.76 -8.85
C SER A 23 -3.81 2.07 -7.62
N PHE A 24 -4.32 0.86 -7.77
CA PHE A 24 -4.94 0.12 -6.68
C PHE A 24 -3.92 -0.46 -5.70
N GLY A 25 -2.81 -1.00 -6.19
CA GLY A 25 -1.73 -1.56 -5.38
C GLY A 25 -1.07 -0.49 -4.52
N THR A 26 -0.73 0.66 -5.08
CA THR A 26 -0.17 1.78 -4.29
C THR A 26 -1.17 2.31 -3.29
N SER A 27 -2.47 2.36 -3.62
CA SER A 27 -3.50 2.76 -2.66
C SER A 27 -3.56 1.79 -1.47
N ALA A 28 -3.56 0.47 -1.72
CA ALA A 28 -3.58 -0.53 -0.66
C ALA A 28 -2.32 -0.46 0.21
N LEU A 29 -1.15 -0.34 -0.42
CA LEU A 29 0.13 -0.15 0.28
C LEU A 29 0.15 1.14 1.08
N GLY A 30 -0.40 2.24 0.56
CA GLY A 30 -0.47 3.52 1.23
C GLY A 30 -1.35 3.48 2.48
N ILE A 31 -2.50 2.81 2.43
CA ILE A 31 -3.37 2.61 3.59
C ILE A 31 -2.65 1.76 4.64
N ALA A 32 -2.09 0.62 4.23
CA ALA A 32 -1.37 -0.27 5.15
C ALA A 32 -0.16 0.44 5.79
N TYR A 33 0.64 1.16 5.00
CA TYR A 33 1.76 1.93 5.52
C TYR A 33 1.28 3.03 6.45
N GLY A 34 0.25 3.80 6.09
CA GLY A 34 -0.24 4.90 6.91
C GLY A 34 -0.78 4.47 8.27
N THR A 35 -1.43 3.31 8.37
CA THR A 35 -1.89 2.79 9.67
C THR A 35 -0.73 2.27 10.51
N LEU A 36 0.22 1.58 9.88
CA LEU A 36 1.41 1.01 10.53
C LEU A 36 2.43 2.07 10.93
N SER A 37 2.56 3.15 10.18
CA SER A 37 3.55 4.21 10.39
C SER A 37 3.15 5.20 11.48
N ALA A 38 1.92 5.11 11.98
CA ALA A 38 1.43 5.96 13.06
C ALA A 38 2.06 5.54 14.40
N SER A 39 2.36 6.52 15.26
CA SER A 39 2.71 6.22 16.65
C SER A 39 1.47 5.70 17.37
N TRP A 40 1.53 4.45 17.83
CA TRP A 40 0.49 3.85 18.67
C TRP A 40 0.76 4.07 20.17
N ASP A 41 1.95 4.57 20.51
CA ASP A 41 2.36 4.90 21.87
C ASP A 41 2.20 6.41 22.11
N PRO A 42 1.25 6.84 22.97
CA PRO A 42 1.01 8.27 23.21
C PRO A 42 2.15 8.97 23.96
N GLU A 43 3.06 8.23 24.59
CA GLU A 43 4.20 8.78 25.33
C GLU A 43 5.45 8.94 24.45
N LYS A 44 5.41 8.42 23.22
CA LYS A 44 6.52 8.52 22.26
C LYS A 44 6.16 9.37 21.06
N GLU A 45 7.00 10.36 20.80
CA GLU A 45 6.99 11.07 19.53
C GLU A 45 7.32 10.09 18.40
N GLY A 46 6.53 10.15 17.32
CA GLY A 46 6.74 9.32 16.14
C GLY A 46 7.91 9.81 15.28
N SER A 47 8.47 8.90 14.49
CA SER A 47 9.53 9.19 13.52
C SER A 47 8.99 9.93 12.30
N LEU A 48 9.85 10.70 11.63
CA LEU A 48 9.46 11.57 10.50
C LEU A 48 8.76 10.81 9.36
N LEU A 49 9.19 9.58 9.07
CA LEU A 49 8.62 8.75 8.02
C LEU A 49 7.76 7.61 8.57
N GLY A 50 7.87 7.27 9.86
CA GLY A 50 7.11 6.21 10.48
C GLY A 50 7.64 4.78 10.20
N VAL A 51 8.90 4.64 9.77
CA VAL A 51 9.47 3.33 9.36
C VAL A 51 9.70 2.42 10.58
N ASP A 52 10.13 3.00 11.70
CA ASP A 52 10.38 2.27 12.95
C ASP A 52 9.05 1.82 13.59
N GLU A 53 8.03 2.68 13.52
CA GLU A 53 6.64 2.41 13.89
C GLU A 53 6.10 1.26 13.04
N ALA A 54 6.24 1.34 11.71
CA ALA A 54 5.73 0.30 10.83
C ALA A 54 6.35 -1.07 11.10
N ARG A 55 7.66 -1.11 11.41
CA ARG A 55 8.34 -2.35 11.81
C ARG A 55 7.84 -2.90 13.13
N THR A 56 7.58 -2.03 14.10
CA THR A 56 7.13 -2.42 15.46
C THR A 56 5.67 -2.85 15.46
N ASN A 57 4.82 -2.13 14.74
CA ASN A 57 3.37 -2.34 14.70
C ASN A 57 2.98 -3.56 13.86
N TRP A 58 3.81 -3.93 12.86
CA TRP A 58 3.54 -5.07 11.98
C TRP A 58 3.27 -6.40 12.73
N PRO A 59 4.15 -6.88 13.63
CA PRO A 59 3.87 -8.11 14.39
C PRO A 59 2.71 -7.96 15.37
N GLU A 60 2.47 -6.77 15.93
CA GLU A 60 1.36 -6.55 16.88
C GLU A 60 -0.01 -6.72 16.20
N LEU A 61 -0.15 -6.39 14.90
CA LEU A 61 -1.37 -6.63 14.13
C LEU A 61 -1.79 -8.11 14.07
N TRP A 62 -0.82 -9.03 14.14
CA TRP A 62 -1.05 -10.47 13.99
C TRP A 62 -0.94 -11.22 15.32
N LYS A 63 -0.87 -10.49 16.43
CA LYS A 63 -0.60 -11.06 17.74
C LYS A 63 -1.64 -12.08 18.16
N GLU A 64 -2.92 -11.83 17.88
CA GLU A 64 -3.99 -12.77 18.20
C GLU A 64 -3.84 -14.09 17.46
N GLU A 65 -3.44 -14.06 16.19
CA GLU A 65 -3.20 -15.25 15.37
C GLU A 65 -1.95 -16.01 15.85
N ILE A 66 -0.87 -15.28 16.14
CA ILE A 66 0.38 -15.84 16.67
C ILE A 66 0.12 -16.52 18.02
N ASP A 67 -0.63 -15.89 18.92
CA ASP A 67 -0.95 -16.43 20.24
C ASP A 67 -1.90 -17.64 20.16
N LYS A 68 -2.80 -17.68 19.16
CA LYS A 68 -3.65 -18.85 18.88
C LYS A 68 -2.82 -20.03 18.39
N ASP A 69 -1.86 -19.82 17.49
CA ASP A 69 -1.00 -20.88 16.95
C ASP A 69 -0.03 -21.47 18.00
N ASN A 70 0.36 -20.67 19.01
CA ASN A 70 1.28 -21.08 20.07
C ASN A 70 0.62 -21.87 21.22
N LYS A 71 -0.69 -22.09 21.19
CA LYS A 71 -1.48 -22.66 22.29
C LYS A 71 -1.99 -24.06 21.98
#